data_AF-C8ZFG7-F1
#
_entry.id   AF-C8ZFG7-F1
#
_cell.length_a   1.000
_cell.length_b   1.000
_cell.length_c   1.000
_cell.angle_alpha   90.00
_cell.angle_beta   90.00
_cell.angle_gamma   90.00
#
_symmetry.space_group_name_H-M   'P 1'
#
loop_
_entity.id
_entity.type
_entity.pdbx_description
1 polymer ?
#
loop_
_entity_poly.entity_id
_entity_poly.type
_entity_poly.pdbx_seq_one_letter_code
_entity_poly.pdbx_strand_id
1 'polypeptide(L)'
;MSQPTPIITTKSAAKPKPKIFNLFRVCFISLLLIAAVEYFKYGTRINYEWFHCTPIKEPQSGSVIKLWARGGPSCDKRGEYKTIVKRITRDYEPNDEHLSFCIIENDNVPPVHYPIHEDKGEPGYVAYVGYDTDSELVQELCADSTIYHM
;
A
#
# COMPACT_ATOMS: atom_id res chain seq x y z
N MET A 1 -91.05 8.35 -16.52
CA MET A 1 -90.06 7.41 -17.10
C MET A 1 -88.69 7.76 -16.54
N SER A 2 -88.05 6.78 -15.91
CA SER A 2 -86.86 6.94 -15.03
C SER A 2 -85.60 7.32 -15.79
N GLN A 3 -84.80 8.26 -15.27
CA GLN A 3 -83.43 8.48 -15.73
C GLN A 3 -82.52 7.31 -15.30
N PRO A 4 -81.51 6.93 -16.11
CA PRO A 4 -80.54 5.92 -15.73
C PRO A 4 -79.48 6.49 -14.78
N THR A 5 -79.30 5.85 -13.64
CA THR A 5 -78.29 6.18 -12.62
C THR A 5 -76.87 5.90 -13.15
N PRO A 6 -75.88 6.78 -12.94
CA PRO A 6 -74.50 6.51 -13.34
C PRO A 6 -73.88 5.41 -12.44
N ILE A 7 -73.34 4.37 -13.07
CA ILE A 7 -72.57 3.33 -12.39
C ILE A 7 -71.20 3.91 -12.01
N ILE A 8 -71.00 4.22 -10.73
CA ILE A 8 -69.69 4.61 -10.21
C ILE A 8 -68.83 3.34 -10.14
N THR A 9 -67.99 3.13 -11.16
CA THR A 9 -66.95 2.10 -11.11
C THR A 9 -65.84 2.61 -10.20
N THR A 10 -65.85 2.18 -8.94
CA THR A 10 -64.72 2.36 -8.04
C THR A 10 -63.56 1.51 -8.59
N LYS A 11 -62.60 2.16 -9.25
CA LYS A 11 -61.32 1.51 -9.57
C LYS A 11 -60.65 1.15 -8.24
N SER A 12 -60.75 -0.12 -7.85
CA SER A 12 -59.99 -0.67 -6.74
C SER A 12 -58.51 -0.36 -6.97
N ALA A 13 -57.94 0.51 -6.14
CA ALA A 13 -56.52 0.81 -6.18
C ALA A 13 -55.76 -0.47 -5.83
N ALA A 14 -55.16 -1.10 -6.83
CA ALA A 14 -54.42 -2.34 -6.65
C ALA A 14 -53.36 -2.16 -5.55
N LYS A 15 -53.45 -2.96 -4.48
CA LYS A 15 -52.46 -2.91 -3.39
C LYS A 15 -51.07 -3.20 -3.98
N PRO A 16 -50.05 -2.37 -3.70
CA PRO A 16 -48.71 -2.60 -4.22
C PRO A 16 -48.21 -3.96 -3.73
N LYS A 17 -47.79 -4.82 -4.66
CA LYS A 17 -47.18 -6.11 -4.30
C LYS A 17 -45.87 -5.85 -3.55
N PRO A 18 -45.61 -6.57 -2.44
CA PRO A 18 -44.38 -6.39 -1.68
C PRO A 18 -43.17 -6.75 -2.56
N LYS A 19 -42.30 -5.76 -2.83
CA LYS A 19 -41.11 -5.92 -3.69
C LYS A 19 -39.89 -6.39 -2.88
N ILE A 20 -40.08 -7.39 -2.02
CA ILE A 20 -39.06 -7.88 -1.08
C ILE A 20 -37.79 -8.35 -1.81
N PHE A 21 -37.95 -9.01 -2.97
CA PHE A 21 -36.81 -9.45 -3.76
C PHE A 21 -35.99 -8.28 -4.32
N ASN A 22 -36.65 -7.18 -4.72
CA ASN A 22 -35.94 -5.97 -5.16
C ASN A 22 -35.21 -5.32 -3.98
N LEU A 23 -35.79 -5.34 -2.79
CA LEU A 23 -35.13 -4.85 -1.59
C LEU A 23 -33.85 -5.66 -1.31
N PHE A 24 -33.93 -6.99 -1.30
CA PHE A 24 -32.75 -7.84 -1.12
C PHE A 24 -31.68 -7.60 -2.20
N ARG A 25 -32.09 -7.47 -3.47
CA ARG A 25 -31.17 -7.18 -4.57
C ARG A 25 -30.45 -5.85 -4.38
N VAL A 26 -31.18 -4.80 -4.00
CA VAL A 26 -30.60 -3.46 -3.75
C VAL A 26 -29.69 -3.48 -2.52
N CYS A 27 -30.12 -4.11 -1.42
CA CYS A 27 -29.29 -4.25 -0.22
C CYS A 27 -27.99 -5.01 -0.51
N PHE A 28 -28.08 -6.12 -1.23
CA PHE A 28 -26.91 -6.93 -1.58
C PHE A 28 -25.93 -6.16 -2.47
N ILE A 29 -26.42 -5.48 -3.51
CA ILE A 29 -25.57 -4.62 -4.36
C ILE A 29 -24.92 -3.51 -3.53
N SER A 30 -25.68 -2.86 -2.64
CA SER A 30 -25.16 -1.79 -1.79
C SER A 30 -24.05 -2.29 -0.86
N LEU A 31 -24.25 -3.46 -0.24
CA LEU A 31 -23.24 -4.09 0.61
C LEU A 31 -21.99 -4.49 -0.17
N LEU A 32 -22.14 -5.01 -1.39
CA LEU A 32 -21.00 -5.32 -2.27
C LEU A 32 -20.21 -4.06 -2.65
N LEU A 33 -20.88 -2.95 -2.95
CA LEU A 33 -20.20 -1.69 -3.26
C LEU A 33 -19.42 -1.16 -2.05
N ILE A 34 -20.02 -1.22 -0.85
CA ILE A 34 -19.32 -0.85 0.39
C ILE A 34 -18.11 -1.76 0.60
N ALA A 35 -18.28 -3.08 0.48
CA ALA A 35 -17.20 -4.05 0.63
C ALA A 35 -16.06 -3.79 -0.38
N ALA A 36 -16.38 -3.47 -1.63
CA ALA A 36 -15.38 -3.14 -2.65
C ALA A 36 -14.59 -1.87 -2.31
N VAL A 37 -15.26 -0.81 -1.83
CA VAL A 37 -14.60 0.43 -1.40
C VAL A 37 -13.71 0.20 -0.19
N GLU A 38 -14.17 -0.54 0.82
CA GLU A 38 -13.38 -0.87 2.00
C GLU A 38 -12.19 -1.77 1.65
N TYR A 39 -12.40 -2.76 0.77
CA TYR A 39 -11.31 -3.59 0.25
C TYR A 39 -10.26 -2.75 -0.49
N PHE A 40 -10.68 -1.80 -1.32
CA PHE A 40 -9.77 -0.88 -2.00
C PHE A 40 -8.98 0.00 -1.01
N LYS A 41 -9.64 0.58 0.00
CA LYS A 41 -8.96 1.36 1.07
C LYS A 41 -7.94 0.51 1.82
N TYR A 42 -8.31 -0.72 2.16
CA TYR A 42 -7.42 -1.63 2.87
C TYR A 42 -6.21 -2.02 2.00
N GLY A 43 -6.45 -2.36 0.73
CA GLY A 43 -5.41 -2.71 -0.23
C GLY A 43 -4.44 -1.56 -0.50
N THR A 44 -4.95 -0.34 -0.68
CA THR A 44 -4.11 0.86 -0.87
C THR A 44 -3.34 1.22 0.39
N ARG A 45 -3.87 1.00 1.60
CA ARG A 45 -3.14 1.19 2.85
C ARG A 45 -1.94 0.24 2.98
N ILE A 46 -2.10 -1.02 2.62
CA ILE A 46 -1.00 -2.02 2.70
C ILE A 46 0.07 -1.74 1.66
N ASN A 47 -0.35 -1.42 0.44
CA ASN A 47 0.52 -1.23 -0.72
C ASN A 47 0.84 0.24 -0.98
N TYR A 48 0.65 1.12 0.00
CA TYR A 48 0.87 2.56 -0.15
C TYR A 48 2.26 2.87 -0.72
N GLU A 49 3.27 2.11 -0.27
CA GLU A 49 4.65 2.15 -0.80
C GLU A 49 4.71 1.94 -2.32
N TRP A 50 3.93 1.03 -2.89
CA TRP A 50 3.97 0.75 -4.33
C TRP A 50 3.47 1.91 -5.18
N PHE A 51 2.56 2.73 -4.64
CA PHE A 51 2.02 3.90 -5.34
C PHE A 51 2.83 5.17 -5.08
N HIS A 52 3.45 5.26 -3.90
CA HIS A 52 4.00 6.50 -3.39
C HIS A 52 5.52 6.51 -3.27
N CYS A 53 6.15 5.39 -2.92
CA CYS A 53 7.57 5.26 -2.59
C CYS A 53 8.02 3.82 -2.85
N THR A 54 8.26 3.51 -4.12
CA THR A 54 8.56 2.16 -4.60
C THR A 54 9.95 1.74 -4.16
N PRO A 55 10.10 0.62 -3.45
CA PRO A 55 11.41 0.08 -3.10
C PRO A 55 12.06 -0.57 -4.31
N ILE A 56 13.34 -0.32 -4.48
CA ILE A 56 14.20 -0.92 -5.49
C ILE A 56 15.23 -1.78 -4.77
N LYS A 57 15.41 -3.00 -5.28
CA LYS A 57 16.32 -3.99 -4.73
C LYS A 57 17.34 -4.38 -5.78
N GLU A 58 18.61 -4.19 -5.48
CA GLU A 58 19.73 -4.70 -6.26
C GLU A 58 20.39 -5.84 -5.49
N PRO A 59 20.28 -7.09 -5.98
CA PRO A 59 21.03 -8.20 -5.43
C PRO A 59 22.53 -7.88 -5.52
N GLN A 60 23.25 -8.15 -4.43
CA GLN A 60 24.71 -8.12 -4.42
C GLN A 60 25.22 -9.55 -4.56
N SER A 61 25.92 -10.07 -3.54
CA SER A 61 26.35 -11.47 -3.43
C SER A 61 25.69 -12.12 -2.22
N GLY A 62 25.49 -13.44 -2.27
CA GLY A 62 24.87 -14.20 -1.18
C GLY A 62 23.44 -13.74 -0.89
N SER A 63 23.15 -13.51 0.38
CA SER A 63 21.89 -13.00 0.92
C SER A 63 21.80 -11.47 0.94
N VAL A 64 22.88 -10.78 0.53
CA VAL A 64 22.98 -9.31 0.66
C VAL A 64 22.22 -8.61 -0.46
N ILE A 65 21.37 -7.67 -0.07
CA ILE A 65 20.59 -6.82 -0.96
C ILE A 65 20.91 -5.36 -0.66
N LYS A 66 21.19 -4.61 -1.73
CA LYS A 66 21.17 -3.14 -1.71
C LYS A 66 19.74 -2.68 -1.94
N LEU A 67 19.22 -1.89 -1.02
CA LEU A 67 17.84 -1.47 -0.94
C LEU A 67 17.75 0.05 -0.85
N TRP A 68 16.93 0.65 -1.69
CA TRP A 68 16.52 2.05 -1.53
C TRP A 68 15.07 2.20 -1.97
N ALA A 69 14.48 3.37 -1.74
CA ALA A 69 13.11 3.63 -2.18
C ALA A 69 13.05 4.93 -2.98
N ARG A 70 12.23 4.95 -4.02
CA ARG A 70 11.99 6.11 -4.90
C ARG A 70 10.53 6.17 -5.30
N GLY A 71 9.97 7.35 -5.44
CA GLY A 71 8.54 7.44 -5.75
C GLY A 71 8.07 8.79 -6.25
N GLY A 72 6.83 9.12 -5.91
CA GLY A 72 6.21 10.38 -6.30
C GLY A 72 6.43 11.50 -5.26
N PRO A 73 5.64 12.59 -5.34
CA PRO A 73 5.72 13.74 -4.43
C PRO A 73 5.47 13.45 -2.94
N SER A 74 5.24 12.21 -2.55
CA SER A 74 5.02 11.80 -1.16
C SER A 74 6.16 10.92 -0.62
N CYS A 75 7.17 10.62 -1.44
CA CYS A 75 8.38 9.88 -1.08
C CYS A 75 9.53 10.85 -0.85
N ASP A 76 9.43 11.60 0.24
CA ASP A 76 10.54 12.37 0.78
C ASP A 76 11.50 11.45 1.57
N LYS A 77 12.58 11.99 2.14
CA LYS A 77 13.55 11.19 2.93
C LYS A 77 12.87 10.35 4.02
N ARG A 78 11.86 10.92 4.69
CA ARG A 78 11.08 10.20 5.71
C ARG A 78 10.29 9.02 5.11
N GLY A 79 9.64 9.23 3.98
CA GLY A 79 8.92 8.18 3.23
C GLY A 79 9.86 7.08 2.76
N GLU A 80 11.05 7.43 2.27
CA GLU A 80 12.09 6.50 1.85
C GLU A 80 12.57 5.63 3.01
N TYR A 81 12.98 6.27 4.12
CA TYR A 81 13.44 5.58 5.33
C TYR A 81 12.38 4.61 5.86
N LYS A 82 11.12 5.05 5.96
CA LYS A 82 10.01 4.20 6.41
C LYS A 82 9.81 3.00 5.50
N THR A 83 9.94 3.18 4.19
CA THR A 83 9.81 2.10 3.21
C THR A 83 10.96 1.10 3.37
N ILE A 84 12.20 1.58 3.45
CA ILE A 84 13.40 0.74 3.62
C ILE A 84 13.26 -0.14 4.88
N VAL A 85 12.99 0.48 6.04
CA VAL A 85 12.83 -0.26 7.31
C VAL A 85 11.68 -1.28 7.21
N LYS A 86 10.53 -0.89 6.66
CA LYS A 86 9.40 -1.81 6.46
C LYS A 86 9.81 -3.02 5.62
N ARG A 87 10.61 -2.82 4.57
CA ARG A 87 11.08 -3.91 3.70
C ARG A 87 12.08 -4.83 4.40
N ILE A 88 13.05 -4.28 5.13
CA ILE A 88 13.97 -5.08 5.95
C ILE A 88 13.17 -6.00 6.88
N THR A 89 12.23 -5.44 7.64
CA THR A 89 11.43 -6.20 8.63
C THR A 89 10.38 -7.16 8.04
N ARG A 90 10.05 -7.04 6.75
CA ARG A 90 9.03 -7.89 6.10
C ARG A 90 9.64 -8.96 5.22
N ASP A 91 10.72 -8.61 4.53
CA ASP A 91 11.28 -9.44 3.48
C ASP A 91 12.37 -10.39 4.01
N TYR A 92 12.90 -10.12 5.21
CA TYR A 92 13.77 -11.04 5.97
C TYR A 92 12.98 -11.59 7.16
N GLU A 93 13.20 -12.86 7.48
CA GLU A 93 12.55 -13.57 8.58
C GLU A 93 13.59 -13.83 9.69
N PRO A 94 13.58 -13.06 10.80
CA PRO A 94 14.57 -13.22 11.86
C PRO A 94 14.52 -14.58 12.56
N ASN A 95 13.43 -15.35 12.39
CA ASN A 95 13.33 -16.71 12.92
C ASN A 95 14.17 -17.72 12.12
N ASP A 96 14.49 -17.43 10.86
CA ASP A 96 15.32 -18.31 10.03
C ASP A 96 16.80 -18.09 10.37
N GLU A 97 17.25 -16.84 10.36
CA GLU A 97 18.61 -16.44 10.69
C GLU A 97 18.64 -14.97 11.15
N HIS A 98 19.57 -14.64 12.04
CA HIS A 98 19.84 -13.24 12.41
C HIS A 98 20.31 -12.45 11.19
N LEU A 99 19.96 -11.17 11.17
CA LEU A 99 20.29 -10.30 10.04
C LEU A 99 21.04 -9.06 10.50
N SER A 100 21.96 -8.62 9.65
CA SER A 100 22.76 -7.42 9.83
C SER A 100 22.44 -6.43 8.72
N PHE A 101 22.24 -5.17 9.07
CA PHE A 101 21.96 -4.12 8.10
C PHE A 101 22.47 -2.75 8.50
N CYS A 102 22.69 -1.88 7.52
CA CYS A 102 22.91 -0.45 7.73
C CYS A 102 21.99 0.37 6.84
N ILE A 103 21.77 1.63 7.25
CA ILE A 103 21.03 2.62 6.46
C ILE A 103 21.92 3.87 6.39
N ILE A 104 22.33 4.20 5.17
CA ILE A 104 23.25 5.30 4.86
C ILE A 104 22.42 6.46 4.32
N GLU A 105 22.53 7.62 4.97
CA GLU A 105 21.90 8.86 4.51
C GLU A 105 22.71 9.51 3.39
N ASN A 106 22.03 10.01 2.37
CA ASN A 106 22.64 10.84 1.35
C ASN A 106 22.47 12.32 1.71
N ASP A 107 23.54 12.96 2.18
CA ASP A 107 23.53 14.37 2.59
C ASP A 107 23.30 15.36 1.43
N ASN A 108 23.49 14.92 0.19
CA ASN A 108 23.26 15.77 -0.99
C ASN A 108 21.77 15.96 -1.29
N VAL A 109 20.90 15.17 -0.67
CA VAL A 109 19.46 15.23 -0.89
C VAL A 109 18.80 15.93 0.31
N PRO A 110 17.98 16.97 0.11
CA PRO A 110 17.32 17.62 1.22
C PRO A 110 16.27 16.70 1.89
N PRO A 111 15.99 16.91 3.20
CA PRO A 111 14.97 16.15 3.93
C PRO A 111 13.61 16.12 3.23
N VAL A 112 13.18 17.27 2.72
CA VAL A 112 12.00 17.39 1.87
C VAL A 112 12.49 17.52 0.44
N HIS A 113 12.33 16.44 -0.32
CA HIS A 113 12.57 16.44 -1.75
C HIS A 113 11.39 15.73 -2.42
N TYR A 114 10.84 16.37 -3.44
CA TYR A 114 9.73 15.82 -4.21
C TYR A 114 10.25 15.47 -5.59
N PRO A 115 10.42 14.18 -5.89
CA PRO A 115 10.87 13.76 -7.21
C PRO A 115 9.69 13.84 -8.19
N ILE A 116 9.43 15.06 -8.69
CA ILE A 116 8.29 15.41 -9.55
C ILE A 116 8.54 15.01 -11.01
N HIS A 117 9.81 14.96 -11.43
CA HIS A 117 10.20 14.63 -12.82
C HIS A 117 10.31 13.12 -13.05
N GLU A 118 10.42 12.69 -14.32
CA GLU A 118 10.61 11.28 -14.69
C GLU A 118 11.93 10.72 -14.14
N ASP A 119 13.00 11.51 -14.28
CA ASP A 119 14.20 11.30 -13.50
C ASP A 119 13.93 11.72 -12.05
N LYS A 120 13.87 10.73 -11.18
CA LYS A 120 13.61 10.95 -9.77
C LYS A 120 14.82 11.61 -9.10
N GLY A 121 16.03 11.45 -9.63
CA GLY A 121 17.29 11.87 -9.03
C GLY A 121 17.85 10.83 -8.03
N GLU A 122 18.78 11.25 -7.18
CA GLU A 122 19.41 10.41 -6.15
C GLU A 122 18.46 10.04 -4.99
N PRO A 123 18.56 8.81 -4.43
CA PRO A 123 17.85 8.44 -3.21
C PRO A 123 18.39 9.24 -2.01
N GLY A 124 17.50 9.55 -1.07
CA GLY A 124 17.89 10.13 0.22
C GLY A 124 18.47 9.11 1.20
N TYR A 125 18.16 7.82 1.04
CA TYR A 125 18.76 6.73 1.82
C TYR A 125 19.05 5.50 0.95
N VAL A 126 20.17 4.85 1.24
CA VAL A 126 20.53 3.52 0.72
C VAL A 126 20.80 2.60 1.90
N ALA A 127 20.30 1.38 1.84
CA ALA A 127 20.52 0.37 2.84
C ALA A 127 21.18 -0.87 2.25
N TYR A 128 22.01 -1.53 3.05
CA TYR A 128 22.51 -2.86 2.78
C TYR A 128 22.02 -3.77 3.88
N VAL A 129 21.45 -4.91 3.52
CA VAL A 129 20.89 -5.89 4.45
C VAL A 129 21.24 -7.28 3.96
N GLY A 130 21.62 -8.16 4.87
CA GLY A 130 21.89 -9.57 4.62
C GLY A 130 21.75 -10.38 5.90
N TYR A 131 21.71 -11.70 5.77
CA TYR A 131 21.80 -12.59 6.92
C TYR A 131 23.24 -12.62 7.46
N ASP A 132 23.40 -13.03 8.72
CA ASP A 132 24.69 -13.00 9.42
C ASP A 132 25.77 -13.90 8.77
N THR A 133 25.35 -14.91 8.01
CA THR A 133 26.20 -15.69 7.09
C THR A 133 27.01 -14.84 6.13
N ASP A 134 26.49 -13.69 5.69
CA ASP A 134 27.17 -12.72 4.84
C ASP A 134 27.50 -11.40 5.58
N SER A 135 27.58 -11.43 6.91
CA SER A 135 27.83 -10.24 7.74
C SER A 135 29.13 -9.50 7.41
N GLU A 136 30.17 -10.20 6.96
CA GLU A 136 31.43 -9.58 6.51
C GLU A 136 31.21 -8.68 5.29
N LEU A 137 30.39 -9.14 4.33
CA LEU A 137 30.05 -8.34 3.14
C LEU A 137 29.17 -7.14 3.51
N VAL A 138 28.25 -7.31 4.47
CA VAL A 138 27.48 -6.18 5.01
C VAL A 138 28.41 -5.17 5.66
N GLN A 139 29.37 -5.60 6.47
CA GLN A 139 30.36 -4.70 7.09
C GLN A 139 31.18 -3.93 6.05
N GLU A 140 31.65 -4.61 5.00
CA GLU A 140 32.39 -3.99 3.91
C GLU A 140 31.55 -2.90 3.20
N LEU A 141 30.30 -3.22 2.83
CA LEU A 141 29.41 -2.30 2.11
C LEU A 141 28.91 -1.16 2.98
N CYS A 142 28.76 -1.39 4.28
CA CYS A 142 28.33 -0.40 5.25
C CYS A 142 29.47 0.56 5.66
N ALA A 143 30.73 0.22 5.40
CA ALA A 143 31.90 1.04 5.72
C ALA A 143 31.84 1.62 7.15
N ASP A 144 31.88 2.95 7.30
CA ASP A 144 31.86 3.64 8.60
C ASP A 144 30.45 3.87 9.17
N SER A 145 29.40 3.34 8.53
CA SER A 145 28.02 3.52 8.98
C SER A 145 27.67 2.59 10.16
N THR A 146 26.67 2.98 10.94
CA THR A 146 26.19 2.15 12.05
C THR A 146 25.51 0.89 11.52
N ILE A 147 25.98 -0.25 12.00
CA ILE A 147 25.39 -1.56 11.71
C ILE A 147 24.42 -1.92 12.82
N TYR A 148 23.23 -2.36 12.41
CA TYR A 148 22.17 -2.85 13.26
C TYR A 148 22.03 -4.37 13.09
N HIS A 149 21.69 -5.04 14.18
CA HIS A 149 21.44 -6.47 14.23
C HIS A 149 20.01 -6.72 14.70
N MET A 150 19.32 -7.67 14.07
CA MET A 150 17.94 -8.06 14.40
C MET A 150 17.79 -9.58 14.51
#